data_AF-H9MBG7-F1
#
_entry.id   AF-H9MBG7-F1
#
_cell.length_a   1.000
_cell.length_b   1.000
_cell.length_c   1.000
_cell.angle_alpha   90.00
_cell.angle_beta   90.00
_cell.angle_gamma   90.00
#
_symmetry.space_group_name_H-M   'P 1'
#
loop_
_entity.id
_entity.type
_entity.pdbx_description
1 polymer ?
#
loop_
_entity_poly.entity_id
_entity_poly.type
_entity_poly.pdbx_seq_one_letter_code
_entity_poly.pdbx_strand_id
1 'polypeptide(L)' 'QFKISDWNKLFWVVHPGGRAILDRVEAKLNLDPTKLIPTRHVMSEYGNMSSACVHFILDETRKASLQNGCSTSGEGLEM' A
#
# COMPACT_ATOMS: atom_id res chain seq x y z
N GLN A 1 -10.69 -19.60 -7.96
CA GLN A 1 -9.44 -18.82 -8.06
C GLN A 1 -9.79 -17.46 -8.65
N PHE A 2 -9.55 -16.36 -7.94
CA PHE A 2 -9.76 -15.02 -8.49
C PHE A 2 -8.73 -14.80 -9.61
N LYS A 3 -9.19 -14.53 -10.84
CA LYS A 3 -8.32 -14.21 -11.98
C LYS A 3 -7.84 -12.76 -11.85
N ILE A 4 -6.94 -12.50 -10.90
CA ILE A 4 -6.27 -11.21 -10.78
C ILE A 4 -5.04 -11.27 -11.68
N SER A 5 -5.07 -10.52 -12.78
CA SER A 5 -3.95 -10.37 -13.73
C SER A 5 -3.33 -8.98 -13.69
N ASP A 6 -4.02 -8.00 -13.09
CA ASP A 6 -3.59 -6.62 -12.98
C ASP A 6 -3.43 -6.25 -11.50
N TRP A 7 -2.17 -6.13 -11.08
CA TRP A 7 -1.78 -5.80 -9.71
C TRP A 7 -2.15 -4.37 -9.30
N ASN A 8 -2.37 -3.48 -10.26
CA ASN A 8 -2.76 -2.09 -9.99
C ASN A 8 -4.24 -1.95 -9.65
N LYS A 9 -5.04 -3.00 -9.79
CA LYS A 9 -6.43 -3.04 -9.33
C LYS A 9 -6.57 -3.33 -7.84
N LEU A 10 -5.47 -3.59 -7.14
CA LEU A 10 -5.47 -3.85 -5.70
C LEU A 10 -4.88 -2.66 -4.94
N PHE A 11 -5.36 -2.44 -3.72
CA PHE A 11 -4.63 -1.64 -2.75
C PHE A 11 -3.48 -2.47 -2.15
N TRP A 12 -2.41 -1.80 -1.74
CA TRP A 12 -1.19 -2.45 -1.27
C TRP A 12 -0.86 -2.03 0.16
N VAL A 13 -0.64 -3.04 1.01
CA VAL A 13 -0.11 -2.88 2.36
C VAL A 13 1.12 -3.76 2.48
N VAL A 14 2.30 -3.16 2.30
CA VAL A 14 3.57 -3.90 2.27
C VAL A 14 4.37 -3.61 3.52
N HIS A 15 4.87 -4.63 4.20
CA HIS A 15 5.79 -4.43 5.33
C HIS A 15 7.10 -3.75 4.85
N PRO A 16 7.47 -2.57 5.39
CA PRO A 16 8.63 -1.82 4.95
C PRO A 16 9.89 -2.28 5.69
N GLY A 17 10.36 -3.50 5.39
CA GLY A 17 11.62 -4.01 5.97
C GLY A 17 12.85 -3.18 5.60
N GLY A 18 12.74 -2.37 4.53
CA GLY A 18 13.73 -1.38 4.09
C GLY A 18 13.34 -0.78 2.73
N ARG A 19 13.93 0.37 2.37
CA ARG A 19 13.57 1.13 1.16
C ARG A 19 13.75 0.30 -0.11
N ALA A 20 14.85 -0.45 -0.19
CA ALA A 20 15.15 -1.32 -1.32
C ALA A 20 14.12 -2.43 -1.55
N ILE A 21 13.38 -2.86 -0.51
CA ILE A 21 12.32 -3.86 -0.67
C ILE A 21 11.13 -3.23 -1.39
N LEU A 22 10.72 -2.02 -0.98
CA LEU A 22 9.61 -1.31 -1.60
C LEU A 22 9.88 -1.03 -3.09
N ASP A 23 11.08 -0.53 -3.38
CA ASP A 23 11.49 -0.22 -4.76
C ASP A 23 11.52 -1.49 -5.65
N ARG A 24 11.94 -2.63 -5.09
CA ARG A 24 11.93 -3.92 -5.80
C ARG A 24 10.50 -4.45 -6.02
N VAL A 25 9.60 -4.31 -5.05
CA VAL A 25 8.20 -4.74 -5.20
C VAL A 25 7.50 -3.91 -6.27
N GLU A 26 7.65 -2.58 -6.21
CA GLU A 26 7.10 -1.64 -7.19
C GLU A 26 7.56 -1.98 -8.61
N ALA A 27 8.88 -2.13 -8.81
CA ALA A 27 9.45 -2.46 -10.11
C ALA A 27 9.07 -3.87 -10.60
N LYS A 28 9.07 -4.88 -9.72
CA LYS A 28 8.82 -6.27 -10.11
C LYS A 28 7.38 -6.51 -10.54
N LEU A 29 6.43 -5.81 -9.91
CA LEU A 29 5.00 -5.93 -10.20
C LEU A 29 4.49 -4.83 -11.14
N ASN A 30 5.37 -3.90 -11.54
CA ASN A 30 5.04 -2.72 -12.34
C ASN A 30 3.86 -1.95 -11.74
N LEU A 31 3.96 -1.66 -10.44
CA LEU A 31 2.95 -0.89 -9.72
C LEU A 31 3.04 0.57 -10.12
N ASP A 32 1.88 1.24 -10.18
CA ASP A 32 1.81 2.69 -10.26
C ASP A 32 2.52 3.30 -9.03
N PRO A 33 3.31 4.37 -9.19
CA PRO A 33 4.02 5.02 -8.08
C PRO A 33 3.14 5.40 -6.88
N THR A 34 1.83 5.57 -7.10
CA THR A 34 0.85 5.89 -6.07
C THR A 34 0.53 4.71 -5.14
N LYS A 35 0.70 3.46 -5.59
CA LYS A 35 0.24 2.27 -4.84
C LYS A 35 0.96 2.05 -3.52
N LEU A 36 2.18 2.55 -3.37
CA LEU A 36 2.96 2.42 -2.14
C LEU A 36 3.05 3.71 -1.32
N ILE A 37 2.27 4.75 -1.64
CA ILE A 37 2.28 6.03 -0.89
C ILE A 37 2.05 5.81 0.61
N PRO A 38 1.01 5.08 1.07
CA PRO A 38 0.79 4.86 2.51
C PRO A 38 1.97 4.14 3.18
N THR A 39 2.55 3.14 2.50
CA THR A 39 3.72 2.41 3.01
C THR A 39 4.95 3.32 3.13
N ARG A 40 5.22 4.14 2.11
CA ARG A 40 6.35 5.07 2.11
C ARG A 40 6.16 6.18 3.16
N HIS A 41 4.94 6.65 3.37
CA HIS A 41 4.62 7.63 4.41
C HIS A 41 4.91 7.07 5.81
N VAL A 42 4.36 5.90 6.16
CA VAL A 42 4.63 5.27 7.46
C VAL A 42 6.12 5.00 7.67
N MET A 43 6.83 4.54 6.62
CA MET A 43 8.27 4.34 6.71
C MET A 43 9.05 5.65 6.95
N SER A 44 8.61 6.76 6.35
CA SER A 44 9.23 8.08 6.54
C SER A 44 9.03 8.59 7.97
N GLU A 45 7.81 8.49 8.49
CA GLU A 45 7.45 9.06 9.80
C GLU A 45 7.92 8.20 10.98
N TYR A 46 7.87 6.88 10.84
CA TYR A 46 8.05 5.96 11.97
C TYR A 46 9.19 4.94 11.77
N GLY A 47 9.77 4.86 10.58
CA GLY A 47 10.78 3.84 10.26
C GLY A 47 10.24 2.41 10.31
N ASN A 48 11.14 1.45 10.49
CA ASN A 48 10.78 0.04 10.62
C ASN A 48 10.46 -0.32 12.08
N MET A 49 9.17 -0.32 12.40
CA MET A 49 8.59 -0.75 13.69
C MET A 49 8.31 -2.27 13.74
N SER A 50 8.99 -3.08 12.93
CA SER A 50 8.79 -4.53 12.86
C SER A 50 7.32 -4.89 12.51
N SER A 51 6.71 -5.84 13.22
CA SER A 51 5.36 -6.33 12.96
C SER A 51 4.28 -5.24 12.99
N ALA A 52 4.48 -4.15 13.74
CA ALA A 52 3.48 -3.09 13.86
C ALA A 52 3.29 -2.29 12.55
N CYS A 53 4.30 -2.23 11.67
CA CYS A 53 4.25 -1.40 10.46
C CYS A 53 3.02 -1.67 9.60
N VAL A 54 2.65 -2.93 9.38
CA VAL A 54 1.54 -3.27 8.48
C VAL A 54 0.20 -2.74 8.99
N HIS A 55 0.01 -2.66 10.32
CA HIS A 55 -1.19 -2.11 10.92
C HIS A 55 -1.25 -0.59 10.78
N PHE A 56 -0.12 0.10 10.95
CA PHE A 56 -0.03 1.54 10.73
C PHE A 56 -0.28 1.90 9.26
N ILE A 57 0.26 1.11 8.33
CA ILE A 57 0.05 1.31 6.90
C ILE A 57 -1.42 1.05 6.52
N LEU A 58 -2.04 0.03 7.10
CA LEU A 58 -3.46 -0.24 6.88
C LEU A 58 -4.34 0.90 7.40
N ASP A 59 -4.04 1.45 8.58
CA ASP A 59 -4.77 2.61 9.11
C ASP A 59 -4.56 3.85 8.24
N GLU A 60 -3.34 4.10 7.76
CA GLU A 60 -3.05 5.19 6.84
C GLU A 60 -3.79 5.04 5.51
N THR A 61 -3.81 3.84 4.95
CA THR A 61 -4.56 3.51 3.74
C THR A 61 -6.05 3.79 3.93
N ARG A 62 -6.63 3.35 5.06
CA ARG A 62 -8.04 3.57 5.40
C ARG A 62 -8.37 5.06 5.57
N LYS A 63 -7.48 5.83 6.21
CA LYS A 63 -7.64 7.28 6.40
C LYS A 63 -7.61 8.02 5.07
N ALA A 64 -6.64 7.71 4.21
CA ALA A 64 -6.55 8.29 2.86
C ALA A 64 -7.79 7.96 2.04
N SER A 65 -8.28 6.72 2.09
CA SER A 65 -9.50 6.29 1.41
C SER A 65 -10.73 7.10 1.85
N LEU A 66 -10.88 7.31 3.16
CA LEU A 66 -11.98 8.11 3.72
C LEU A 66 -11.88 9.58 3.29
N GLN A 67 -10.68 10.16 3.29
CA GLN A 67 -10.45 11.55 2.86
C GLN A 67 -10.77 11.76 1.37
N ASN A 68 -10.49 10.75 0.54
CA ASN A 68 -10.78 10.76 -0.89
C ASN A 68 -12.23 10.40 -1.23
N GLY A 69 -13.07 10.09 -0.23
CA GLY A 69 -14.47 9.72 -0.45
C GLY A 69 -14.66 8.36 -1.11
N CYS A 70 -13.68 7.47 -1.04
CA CYS A 70 -13.76 6.13 -1.60
C CYS A 70 -14.79 5.27 -0.84
N SER A 71 -15.41 4.32 -1.54
CA SER A 71 -16.44 3.43 -0.98
C SER A 71 -15.89 2.28 -0.13
N THR A 72 -14.58 2.06 -0.15
CA THR A 72 -13.88 0.96 0.55
C THR A 72 -12.72 1.52 1.39
N SER A 73 -12.07 0.66 2.18
CA SER A 73 -10.93 1.06 3.03
C SER A 73 -9.59 1.22 2.28
N GLY A 74 -9.57 1.10 0.95
CA GLY A 74 -8.39 1.31 0.13
C GLY A 74 -8.71 1.37 -1.36
N GLU A 75 -7.89 2.06 -2.14
CA GLU A 75 -8.12 2.27 -3.57
C GLU A 75 -7.89 0.99 -4.40
N GLY A 76 -8.92 0.54 -5.14
CA GLY A 76 -8.82 -0.61 -6.02
C GLY A 76 -10.13 -1.38 -6.15
N LEU A 77 -10.22 -2.18 -7.22
CA LEU A 77 -11.36 -3.00 -7.58
C LEU A 77 -12.69 -2.22 -7.58
N GLU A 78 -12.70 -1.06 -8.24
CA GLU A 78 -13.96 -0.38 -8.55
C GLU A 78 -14.83 -1.34 -9.37
N MET A 79 -16.05 -1.59 -8.88
CA MET A 79 -17.06 -2.39 -9.57
C MET A 79 -17.80 -1.54 -10.59
#